data_AF-A0A1G5PP88-F1
#
_entry.id   AF-A0A1G5PP88-F1
#
_cell.length_a   1.000
_cell.length_b   1.000
_cell.length_c   1.000
_cell.angle_alpha   90.00
_cell.angle_beta   90.00
_cell.angle_gamma   90.00
#
_symmetry.space_group_name_H-M   'P 1'
#
loop_
_entity.id
_entity.type
_entity.pdbx_description
1 polymer ?
#
loop_
_entity_poly.entity_id
_entity_poly.type
_entity_poly.pdbx_seq_one_letter_code
_entity_poly.pdbx_strand_id
1 'polypeptide(L)'
;MSRESKFLSLVLRHKPEEIDLQLDNHGWARVDELLRKLKKSGRKLSHDELIEIVETSDKKRFTLSEDGKRIRAAQGHSIEVDLGLKPQQPPCELYHGTASANLDAIFSNGLLPGKRQQVHLSLDPDTAERVGQRHGRPVVLRV
;
A
#
# COMPACT_ATOMS: atom_id res chain seq x y z
N MET A 1 -9.02 3.01 -9.67
CA MET A 1 -7.55 2.89 -9.73
C MET A 1 -7.07 2.70 -11.17
N SER A 2 -6.32 3.66 -11.71
CA SER A 2 -5.73 3.61 -13.05
C SER A 2 -4.66 2.50 -13.19
N ARG A 3 -4.26 2.19 -14.43
CA ARG A 3 -3.21 1.20 -14.73
C ARG A 3 -1.86 1.63 -14.15
N GLU A 4 -1.62 2.94 -14.17
CA GLU A 4 -0.43 3.63 -13.69
C GLU A 4 -0.37 3.56 -12.16
N SER A 5 -1.48 3.85 -11.47
CA SER A 5 -1.58 3.76 -10.01
C SER A 5 -1.36 2.32 -9.50
N LYS A 6 -1.88 1.31 -10.23
CA LYS A 6 -1.60 -0.10 -9.92
C LYS A 6 -0.13 -0.44 -10.07
N PHE A 7 0.53 0.06 -11.13
CA PHE A 7 1.94 -0.20 -11.37
C PHE A 7 2.84 0.53 -10.37
N LEU A 8 2.54 1.79 -10.03
CA LEU A 8 3.22 2.51 -8.95
C LEU A 8 3.11 1.76 -7.62
N SER A 9 1.93 1.22 -7.31
CA SER A 9 1.74 0.38 -6.13
C SER A 9 2.59 -0.89 -6.17
N LEU A 10 2.85 -1.47 -7.34
CA LEU A 10 3.73 -2.64 -7.48
C LEU A 10 5.19 -2.26 -7.18
N VAL A 11 5.73 -1.26 -7.87
CA VAL A 11 7.16 -0.92 -7.75
C VAL A 11 7.51 -0.28 -6.41
N LEU A 12 6.59 0.49 -5.81
CA LEU A 12 6.84 1.14 -4.51
C LEU A 12 6.59 0.24 -3.30
N ARG A 13 5.95 -0.93 -3.46
CA ARG A 13 5.59 -1.80 -2.32
C ARG A 13 6.15 -3.22 -2.38
N HIS A 14 6.41 -3.71 -3.59
CA HIS A 14 6.55 -5.13 -3.84
C HIS A 14 7.77 -5.47 -4.65
N LYS A 15 7.94 -4.78 -5.78
CA LYS A 15 8.94 -5.13 -6.79
C LYS A 15 9.64 -3.90 -7.36
N PRO A 16 10.39 -3.15 -6.55
CA PRO A 16 11.18 -2.02 -7.05
C PRO A 16 12.14 -2.44 -8.18
N GLU A 17 12.65 -3.68 -8.12
CA GLU A 17 13.54 -4.28 -9.12
C GLU A 17 12.93 -4.43 -10.52
N GLU A 18 11.59 -4.43 -10.66
CA GLU A 18 10.89 -4.53 -11.95
C GLU A 18 11.30 -3.40 -12.92
N ILE A 19 11.67 -2.25 -12.37
CA ILE A 19 12.22 -1.12 -13.13
C ILE A 19 13.62 -0.74 -12.65
N ASP A 20 14.27 -1.62 -11.87
CA ASP A 20 15.54 -1.35 -11.17
C ASP A 20 15.47 -0.16 -10.19
N LEU A 21 14.30 0.23 -9.69
CA LEU A 21 14.17 1.36 -8.76
C LEU A 21 14.88 1.06 -7.43
N GLN A 22 15.60 2.04 -6.88
CA GLN A 22 16.15 1.94 -5.53
C GLN A 22 15.22 2.69 -4.57
N LEU A 23 14.86 2.02 -3.48
CA LEU A 23 14.12 2.61 -2.37
C LEU A 23 15.06 2.71 -1.16
N ASP A 24 15.00 3.81 -0.43
CA ASP A 24 15.70 3.89 0.85
C ASP A 24 15.02 3.04 1.93
N ASN A 25 15.64 2.96 3.10
CA ASN A 25 15.12 2.20 4.24
C ASN A 25 13.73 2.65 4.69
N HIS A 26 13.28 3.84 4.30
CA HIS A 26 11.96 4.39 4.60
C HIS A 26 10.97 4.31 3.43
N GLY A 27 11.34 3.59 2.36
CA GLY A 27 10.55 3.37 1.16
C GLY A 27 10.53 4.53 0.17
N TRP A 28 11.38 5.55 0.35
CA TRP A 28 11.43 6.69 -0.56
C TRP A 28 12.25 6.37 -1.81
N ALA A 29 11.70 6.76 -2.95
CA ALA A 29 12.38 6.85 -4.24
C ALA A 29 12.46 8.31 -4.69
N ARG A 30 13.49 8.66 -5.46
CA ARG A 30 13.54 9.95 -6.15
C ARG A 30 12.55 9.97 -7.31
N VAL A 31 11.75 11.03 -7.42
CA VAL A 31 10.75 11.19 -8.49
C VAL A 31 11.42 11.23 -9.87
N ASP A 32 12.54 11.96 -10.00
CA ASP A 32 13.27 12.06 -11.26
C ASP A 32 13.85 10.72 -11.72
N GLU A 33 14.27 9.87 -10.77
CA GLU A 33 14.73 8.51 -11.05
C GLU A 33 13.58 7.61 -11.45
N LEU A 34 12.48 7.63 -10.69
CA LEU A 34 11.27 6.87 -10.96
C LEU A 34 10.75 7.14 -12.38
N LEU A 35 10.56 8.41 -12.75
CA LEU A 35 10.05 8.78 -14.07
C LEU A 35 11.01 8.35 -15.19
N ARG A 36 12.33 8.48 -14.98
CA ARG A 36 13.34 8.00 -15.93
C ARG A 36 13.29 6.47 -16.09
N LYS A 37 13.18 5.71 -15.00
CA LYS A 37 13.13 4.24 -15.03
C LYS A 37 11.82 3.71 -15.62
N LEU A 38 10.68 4.35 -15.32
CA LEU A 38 9.39 4.07 -15.97
C LEU A 38 9.47 4.28 -17.49
N LYS A 39 10.05 5.41 -17.93
CA LYS A 39 10.22 5.69 -19.36
C LYS A 39 11.07 4.62 -20.06
N LYS A 40 12.16 4.18 -19.42
CA LYS A 40 13.01 3.08 -19.92
C LYS A 40 12.27 1.74 -19.97
N SER A 41 11.37 1.46 -19.04
CA SER A 41 10.52 0.26 -19.03
C SER A 41 9.32 0.36 -19.98
N GLY A 42 9.30 1.32 -20.91
CA GLY A 42 8.22 1.52 -21.88
C GLY A 42 6.95 2.16 -21.34
N ARG A 43 6.97 2.71 -20.12
CA ARG A 43 5.82 3.38 -19.48
C ARG A 43 6.06 4.87 -19.45
N LYS A 44 5.28 5.64 -20.21
CA LYS A 44 5.30 7.10 -20.13
C LYS A 44 4.39 7.53 -18.97
N LEU A 45 4.98 8.25 -18.02
CA LEU A 45 4.27 8.95 -16.96
C LEU A 45 4.95 10.31 -16.83
N SER A 46 4.20 11.39 -16.93
CA SER A 46 4.68 12.75 -16.73
C SER A 46 4.72 13.07 -15.23
N HIS A 47 5.38 14.18 -14.89
CA HIS A 47 5.38 14.67 -13.53
C HIS A 47 3.97 15.10 -13.09
N ASP A 48 3.23 15.76 -13.96
CA ASP A 48 1.88 16.25 -13.67
C ASP A 48 0.90 15.08 -13.50
N GLU A 49 1.02 14.03 -14.33
CA GLU A 49 0.23 12.79 -14.18
C GLU A 49 0.58 12.06 -12.87
N LEU A 50 1.85 12.09 -12.45
CA LEU A 50 2.24 11.53 -11.15
C LEU A 50 1.59 12.28 -10.00
N ILE A 51 1.62 13.62 -10.02
CA ILE A 51 0.96 14.46 -9.02
C ILE A 51 -0.54 14.16 -8.99
N GLU A 52 -1.19 14.12 -10.15
CA GLU A 52 -2.61 13.81 -10.25
C GLU A 52 -2.93 12.43 -9.64
N ILE A 53 -2.12 11.41 -9.90
CA ILE A 53 -2.30 10.08 -9.29
C ILE A 53 -2.14 10.13 -7.76
N VAL A 54 -1.21 10.94 -7.24
CA VAL A 54 -1.01 11.09 -5.79
C VAL A 54 -2.21 11.79 -5.15
N GLU A 55 -2.72 12.85 -5.77
CA GLU A 55 -3.85 13.65 -5.27
C GLU A 55 -5.19 12.91 -5.36
N THR A 56 -5.43 12.24 -6.49
CA THR A 56 -6.69 11.51 -6.76
C THR A 56 -6.67 10.07 -6.22
N SER A 57 -5.55 9.62 -5.67
CA SER A 57 -5.42 8.27 -5.12
C SER A 57 -6.41 8.05 -3.98
N ASP A 58 -7.37 7.15 -4.20
CA ASP A 58 -8.21 6.60 -3.13
C ASP A 58 -7.35 6.16 -1.95
N LYS A 59 -7.64 6.67 -0.75
CA LYS A 59 -6.97 6.32 0.52
C LYS A 59 -5.50 6.81 0.65
N LYS A 60 -5.11 7.90 -0.04
CA LYS A 60 -3.77 8.54 0.10
C LYS A 60 -2.62 7.52 0.07
N ARG A 61 -2.59 6.68 -0.98
CA ARG A 61 -1.71 5.50 -1.10
C ARG A 61 -0.24 5.84 -1.24
N PHE A 62 0.02 7.06 -1.71
CA PHE A 62 1.35 7.58 -1.99
C PHE A 62 1.56 8.86 -1.18
N THR A 63 2.81 9.12 -0.85
CA THR A 63 3.23 10.34 -0.16
C THR A 63 4.36 10.95 -0.97
N LEU A 64 4.24 12.23 -1.26
CA LEU A 64 5.35 13.05 -1.77
C LEU A 64 6.07 13.72 -0.60
N SER A 65 7.38 13.91 -0.71
CA SER A 65 8.14 14.75 0.22
C SER A 65 7.68 16.21 0.11
N GLU A 66 7.97 17.02 1.14
CA GLU A 66 7.58 18.44 1.16
C GLU A 66 8.14 19.22 -0.04
N ASP A 67 9.33 18.85 -0.52
CA ASP A 67 9.95 19.45 -1.71
C ASP A 67 9.50 18.81 -3.04
N GLY A 68 8.61 17.81 -2.99
CA GLY A 68 8.09 17.07 -4.14
C GLY A 68 9.11 16.17 -4.84
N LYS A 69 10.36 16.05 -4.33
CA LYS A 69 11.44 15.34 -5.03
C LYS A 69 11.46 13.84 -4.76
N ARG A 70 10.77 13.37 -3.73
CA ARG A 70 10.69 11.97 -3.35
C ARG A 70 9.26 11.50 -3.25
N ILE A 71 9.05 10.23 -3.55
CA ILE A 71 7.76 9.55 -3.43
C ILE A 71 7.95 8.21 -2.71
N ARG A 72 6.98 7.84 -1.87
CA ARG A 72 6.86 6.49 -1.30
C ARG A 72 5.43 6.03 -1.27
N ALA A 73 5.21 4.73 -1.08
CA ALA A 73 3.91 4.24 -0.67
C ALA A 73 3.66 4.53 0.81
N ALA A 74 2.44 4.89 1.17
CA ALA A 74 2.06 5.22 2.55
C ALA A 74 1.94 3.97 3.45
N GLN A 75 1.65 2.81 2.85
CA GLN A 75 1.44 1.56 3.59
C GLN A 75 1.45 0.34 2.66
N GLY A 76 1.52 -0.85 3.26
CA GLY A 76 1.34 -2.13 2.58
C GLY A 76 2.58 -2.59 1.83
N HIS A 77 3.77 -2.42 2.39
CA HIS A 77 4.99 -2.99 1.81
C HIS A 77 5.04 -4.50 2.07
N SER A 78 5.54 -5.25 1.10
CA SER A 78 6.03 -6.64 1.32
C SER A 78 7.55 -6.72 1.35
N ILE A 79 8.24 -5.64 0.97
CA ILE A 79 9.67 -5.46 1.14
C ILE A 79 9.94 -4.86 2.53
N GLU A 80 11.16 -5.01 3.05
CA GLU A 80 11.57 -4.43 4.32
C GLU A 80 11.79 -2.92 4.16
N VAL A 81 10.96 -2.15 4.86
CA VAL A 81 11.02 -0.68 4.97
C VAL A 81 10.52 -0.29 6.35
N ASP A 82 11.21 0.64 6.99
CA ASP A 82 10.78 1.29 8.22
C ASP A 82 10.07 2.60 7.87
N LEU A 83 8.75 2.66 7.96
CA LEU A 83 8.03 3.89 7.65
C LEU A 83 8.21 5.01 8.70
N GLY A 84 8.88 4.73 9.82
CA GLY A 84 9.04 5.64 10.96
C GLY A 84 7.70 5.92 11.66
N LEU A 85 6.76 4.96 11.58
CA LEU A 85 5.44 5.12 12.18
C LEU A 85 5.56 5.15 13.70
N LYS A 86 5.03 6.21 14.31
CA LYS A 86 4.94 6.30 15.77
C LYS A 86 3.77 5.43 16.25
N PRO A 87 3.96 4.62 17.31
CA PRO A 87 2.85 3.95 17.96
C PRO A 87 1.77 4.95 18.35
N GLN A 88 0.51 4.61 18.05
CA GLN A 88 -0.66 5.42 18.38
C GLN A 88 -1.68 4.56 19.10
N GLN A 89 -2.39 5.15 20.06
CA GLN A 89 -3.51 4.48 20.69
C GLN A 89 -4.65 4.29 19.67
N PRO A 90 -5.07 3.04 19.38
CA PRO A 90 -6.16 2.80 18.45
C PRO A 90 -7.52 3.20 19.08
N PRO A 91 -8.55 3.46 18.25
CA PRO A 91 -9.93 3.51 18.71
C PRO A 91 -10.36 2.19 19.39
N CYS A 92 -11.47 2.23 20.14
CA CYS A 92 -12.01 1.04 20.82
C CYS A 92 -12.44 -0.07 19.87
N GLU A 93 -12.73 0.26 18.61
CA GLU A 93 -13.15 -0.71 17.60
C GLU A 93 -12.42 -0.45 16.28
N LEU A 94 -11.91 -1.52 15.69
CA LEU A 94 -11.40 -1.56 14.34
C LEU A 94 -11.94 -2.79 13.61
N TYR A 95 -11.78 -2.82 12.29
CA TYR A 95 -12.38 -3.86 11.45
C TYR A 95 -11.35 -4.51 10.55
N HIS A 96 -11.38 -5.84 10.46
CA HIS A 96 -10.54 -6.61 9.54
C HIS A 96 -11.40 -7.35 8.51
N GLY A 97 -11.15 -7.08 7.24
CA GLY A 97 -11.82 -7.73 6.12
C GLY A 97 -11.01 -8.90 5.57
N THR A 98 -11.61 -10.08 5.54
CA THR A 98 -10.95 -11.31 5.06
C THR A 98 -11.93 -12.19 4.27
N ALA A 99 -11.45 -13.33 3.76
CA ALA A 99 -12.30 -14.35 3.13
C ALA A 99 -12.78 -15.36 4.18
N SER A 100 -14.00 -15.87 4.03
CA SER A 100 -14.57 -16.87 4.96
C SER A 100 -13.69 -18.11 5.17
N ALA A 101 -12.92 -18.51 4.15
CA ALA A 101 -11.99 -19.63 4.22
C ALA A 101 -10.82 -19.41 5.21
N ASN A 102 -10.56 -18.17 5.63
CA ASN A 102 -9.47 -17.84 6.55
C ASN A 102 -9.90 -17.87 8.02
N LEU A 103 -11.19 -18.05 8.33
CA LEU A 103 -11.72 -17.91 9.70
C LEU A 103 -11.11 -18.91 10.68
N ASP A 104 -11.01 -20.19 10.30
CA ASP A 104 -10.47 -21.22 11.19
C ASP A 104 -9.02 -20.92 11.58
N ALA A 105 -8.21 -20.47 10.62
CA ALA A 105 -6.83 -20.09 10.86
C ALA A 105 -6.73 -18.83 11.74
N ILE A 106 -7.61 -17.85 11.55
CA ILE A 106 -7.63 -16.61 12.35
C ILE A 106 -8.09 -16.88 13.79
N PHE A 107 -9.11 -17.71 14.00
CA PHE A 107 -9.55 -18.05 15.35
C PHE A 107 -8.54 -18.90 16.11
N SER A 108 -7.73 -19.70 15.39
CA SER A 108 -6.68 -20.52 16.01
C SER A 108 -5.41 -19.72 16.32
N ASN A 109 -4.99 -18.81 15.44
CA ASN A 109 -3.67 -18.17 15.51
C ASN A 109 -3.72 -16.64 15.71
N GLY A 110 -4.91 -16.04 15.72
CA GLY A 110 -5.09 -14.60 15.65
C GLY A 110 -4.87 -14.04 14.24
N LEU A 111 -4.90 -12.70 14.13
CA LEU A 111 -4.61 -11.99 12.88
C LEU A 111 -3.11 -11.95 12.64
N LEU A 112 -2.67 -12.57 11.54
CA LEU A 112 -1.29 -12.55 11.09
C LEU A 112 -1.11 -11.64 9.87
N PRO A 113 0.04 -10.97 9.70
CA PRO A 113 0.28 -10.02 8.61
C PRO A 113 0.46 -10.69 7.24
N GLY A 114 0.64 -12.02 7.20
CA GLY A 114 0.81 -12.80 5.98
C GLY A 114 2.05 -12.37 5.19
N LYS A 115 1.87 -11.95 3.93
CA LYS A 115 2.96 -11.44 3.07
C LYS A 115 3.27 -9.95 3.28
N ARG A 116 2.61 -9.28 4.23
CA ARG A 116 2.86 -7.87 4.58
C ARG A 116 3.69 -7.81 5.85
N GLN A 117 4.22 -6.64 6.19
CA GLN A 117 4.90 -6.43 7.46
C GLN A 117 3.95 -6.33 8.66
N GLN A 118 2.73 -5.80 8.46
CA GLN A 118 1.79 -5.49 9.53
C GLN A 118 0.36 -5.94 9.16
N VAL A 119 -0.45 -6.20 10.18
CA VAL A 119 -1.90 -6.40 10.03
C VAL A 119 -2.54 -5.06 9.71
N HIS A 120 -3.33 -5.02 8.65
CA HIS A 120 -4.07 -3.82 8.26
C HIS A 120 -5.51 -3.90 8.79
N LEU A 121 -5.92 -2.84 9.48
CA LEU A 121 -7.27 -2.66 10.01
C LEU A 121 -7.94 -1.45 9.37
N SER A 122 -9.27 -1.46 9.34
CA SER A 122 -10.13 -0.41 8.81
C SER A 122 -10.88 0.27 9.95
N LEU A 123 -11.15 1.57 9.81
CA LEU A 123 -11.93 2.34 10.79
C LEU A 123 -13.44 2.04 10.71
N ASP A 124 -13.91 1.55 9.56
CA ASP A 124 -15.32 1.27 9.29
C ASP A 124 -15.52 -0.12 8.66
N PRO A 125 -16.65 -0.78 8.93
CA PRO A 125 -16.94 -2.13 8.44
C PRO A 125 -17.10 -2.19 6.92
N ASP A 126 -17.65 -1.15 6.27
CA ASP A 126 -17.84 -1.11 4.82
C ASP A 126 -16.50 -1.11 4.06
N THR A 127 -15.49 -0.43 4.62
CA THR A 127 -14.12 -0.47 4.12
C THR A 127 -13.51 -1.85 4.30
N ALA A 128 -13.72 -2.50 5.44
CA ALA A 128 -13.25 -3.86 5.68
C ALA A 128 -13.90 -4.85 4.71
N GLU A 129 -15.22 -4.78 4.48
CA GLU A 129 -15.91 -5.66 3.55
C GLU A 129 -15.34 -5.55 2.13
N ARG A 130 -15.16 -4.33 1.62
CA ARG A 130 -14.54 -4.07 0.30
C ARG A 130 -13.10 -4.59 0.20
N VAL A 131 -12.38 -4.68 1.32
CA VAL A 131 -11.05 -5.32 1.36
C VAL A 131 -11.18 -6.83 1.29
N GLY A 132 -12.08 -7.43 2.08
CA GLY A 132 -12.33 -8.88 2.11
C GLY A 132 -12.82 -9.44 0.77
N GLN A 133 -13.64 -8.68 0.04
CA GLN A 133 -14.17 -9.06 -1.30
C GLN A 133 -13.08 -9.40 -2.31
N ARG A 134 -11.84 -8.92 -2.11
CA ARG A 134 -10.70 -9.19 -3.01
C ARG A 134 -10.13 -10.59 -2.85
N HIS A 135 -10.49 -11.29 -1.77
CA HIS A 135 -9.91 -12.58 -1.39
C HIS A 135 -10.91 -13.73 -1.47
N GLY A 136 -12.19 -13.46 -1.75
CA GLY A 136 -13.27 -14.45 -1.83
C GLY A 136 -14.57 -13.91 -1.25
N ARG A 137 -15.40 -14.81 -0.69
CA ARG A 137 -16.61 -14.43 0.06
C ARG A 137 -16.21 -13.62 1.30
N PRO A 138 -16.57 -12.32 1.38
CA PRO A 138 -16.07 -11.44 2.43
C PRO A 138 -16.68 -11.78 3.79
N VAL A 139 -15.86 -11.66 4.83
CA VAL A 139 -16.27 -11.64 6.23
C VAL A 139 -15.55 -10.47 6.91
N VAL A 140 -16.28 -9.74 7.76
CA VAL A 140 -15.73 -8.64 8.56
C VAL A 140 -15.63 -9.09 10.01
N LEU A 141 -14.42 -9.00 10.56
CA LEU A 141 -14.14 -9.22 11.97
C LEU A 141 -14.03 -7.88 12.68
N ARG A 142 -14.62 -7.80 13.87
CA ARG A 142 -14.41 -6.68 14.79
C ARG A 142 -13.22 -6.98 15.69
N VAL A 143 -12.31 -6.03 15.82
CA VAL A 143 -11.06 -6.09 16.58
C VAL A 143 -11.08 -5.06 17.68
#